data_AF-A0A136LL93-F1
#
_entry.id   AF-A0A136LL93-F1
#
_cell.length_a   1.000
_cell.length_b   1.000
_cell.length_c   1.000
_cell.angle_alpha   90.00
_cell.angle_beta   90.00
_cell.angle_gamma   90.00
#
_symmetry.space_group_name_H-M   'P 1'
#
loop_
_entity.id
_entity.type
_entity.pdbx_description
1 polymer ?
#
loop_
_entity_poly.entity_id
_entity_poly.type
_entity_poly.pdbx_seq_one_letter_code
_entity_poly.pdbx_strand_id
1 'polypeptide(L)'
;MPVGEIFYMLAAHPADLFIDYYIRHNRFIHEQKLNLTPDQKNKLYKYLLWNAEPENRTYRYDYFYDNCATRVRDVMIKVFGDSVTFDDSYITTDYTIRKLTDIYLVHQPWGDLGIDICLGLPMDKQASAFEYMFLPDYIESSFDHAQINGTPLVKEKVNVFESREEVYPRSIFHPMNVFVLLAVMSIALSFWDLKRKKLSTWLDGLLFGITGVIGLLLFLLWVATDHKAAAYNFNLLWALPTHLAAAIAFYKNPKWLKKYFLTVAVISGLTLVLWPVLPQQLNLNLIPLVVALFIRAVVQYRFRTMTA
;
A
#
# COMPACT_ATOMS: atom_id res chain seq x y z
N MET A 1 8.40 -14.01 -19.66
CA MET A 1 8.39 -13.65 -18.23
C MET A 1 6.93 -13.63 -17.80
N PRO A 2 6.55 -14.24 -16.68
CA PRO A 2 5.21 -14.11 -16.12
C PRO A 2 4.87 -12.63 -15.89
N VAL A 3 3.61 -12.26 -16.07
CA VAL A 3 3.15 -10.89 -15.83
C VAL A 3 3.12 -10.63 -14.33
N GLY A 4 3.90 -9.64 -13.86
CA GLY A 4 3.88 -9.18 -12.46
C GLY A 4 5.07 -9.59 -11.60
N GLU A 5 6.10 -10.25 -12.15
CA GLU A 5 7.34 -10.49 -11.40
C GLU A 5 8.27 -9.26 -11.45
N ILE A 6 8.55 -8.69 -10.29
CA ILE A 6 9.49 -7.57 -10.13
C ILE A 6 10.84 -8.16 -9.70
N PHE A 7 11.88 -7.96 -10.51
CA PHE A 7 13.23 -8.40 -10.18
C PHE A 7 14.10 -7.23 -9.76
N TYR A 8 14.79 -7.41 -8.62
CA TYR A 8 15.79 -6.49 -8.13
C TYR A 8 17.16 -7.17 -8.19
N MET A 9 18.22 -6.37 -8.12
CA MET A 9 19.58 -6.89 -8.11
C MET A 9 20.44 -6.15 -7.10
N LEU A 10 21.33 -6.88 -6.44
CA LEU A 10 22.40 -6.31 -5.64
C LEU A 10 23.35 -5.51 -6.55
N ALA A 11 23.72 -4.32 -6.10
CA ALA A 11 24.78 -3.52 -6.66
C ALA A 11 25.82 -3.22 -5.57
N ALA A 12 27.11 -3.31 -5.92
CA ALA A 12 28.22 -2.98 -5.04
C ALA A 12 28.79 -1.62 -5.45
N HIS A 13 28.94 -0.71 -4.49
CA HIS A 13 29.44 0.64 -4.70
C HIS A 13 30.51 0.99 -3.65
N PRO A 14 31.45 1.88 -3.98
CA PRO A 14 32.33 2.50 -2.99
C PRO A 14 31.51 3.17 -1.88
N ALA A 15 31.91 2.94 -0.62
CA ALA A 15 31.15 3.38 0.55
C ALA A 15 31.09 4.91 0.67
N ASP A 16 32.18 5.60 0.34
CA ASP A 16 32.27 7.06 0.29
C ASP A 16 31.25 7.68 -0.66
N LEU A 17 31.11 7.12 -1.87
CA LEU A 17 30.11 7.60 -2.84
C LEU A 17 28.67 7.39 -2.36
N PHE A 18 28.41 6.28 -1.66
CA PHE A 18 27.11 6.00 -1.06
C PHE A 18 26.78 6.99 0.06
N ILE A 19 27.72 7.22 0.98
CA ILE A 19 27.57 8.17 2.09
C ILE A 19 27.33 9.59 1.55
N ASP A 20 28.15 10.04 0.60
CA ASP A 20 27.99 11.36 -0.03
C ASP A 20 26.62 11.52 -0.70
N TYR A 21 26.12 10.48 -1.36
CA TYR A 21 24.79 10.50 -1.95
C TYR A 21 23.70 10.71 -0.89
N TYR A 22 23.75 9.98 0.22
CA TYR A 22 22.75 10.07 1.28
C TYR A 22 22.77 11.44 1.98
N ILE A 23 23.96 11.96 2.29
CA ILE A 23 24.14 13.30 2.88
C ILE A 23 23.56 14.37 1.95
N ARG A 24 23.88 14.34 0.65
CA ARG A 24 23.35 15.30 -0.33
C ARG A 24 21.82 15.28 -0.43
N HIS A 25 21.19 14.13 -0.16
CA HIS A 25 19.74 13.97 -0.16
C HIS A 25 19.11 14.12 1.23
N ASN A 26 19.86 14.63 2.22
CA ASN A 26 19.37 14.85 3.58
C ASN A 26 18.82 13.56 4.24
N ARG A 27 19.43 12.40 3.97
CA ARG A 27 19.04 11.12 4.55
C ARG A 27 20.01 10.73 5.65
N PHE A 28 19.50 10.42 6.84
CA PHE A 28 20.35 9.98 7.95
C PHE A 28 21.10 8.69 7.61
N ILE A 29 22.22 8.47 8.31
CA ILE A 29 23.07 7.30 8.17
C ILE A 29 23.50 6.85 9.57
N HIS A 30 23.00 5.70 9.99
CA HIS A 30 23.47 4.99 11.19
C HIS A 30 24.32 3.79 10.77
N GLU A 31 25.51 3.67 11.35
CA GLU A 31 26.39 2.53 11.16
C GLU A 31 26.35 1.63 12.40
N GLN A 32 26.04 0.35 12.20
CA GLN A 32 26.15 -0.69 13.23
C GLN A 32 27.39 -1.54 12.95
N LYS A 33 28.44 -1.38 13.77
CA LYS A 33 29.64 -2.21 13.68
C LYS A 33 29.37 -3.55 14.35
N LEU A 34 29.43 -4.63 13.59
CA LEU A 34 29.14 -5.97 14.08
C LEU A 34 30.31 -6.55 14.91
N ASN A 35 29.96 -7.27 15.99
CA ASN A 35 30.88 -7.96 16.89
C ASN A 35 31.32 -9.32 16.33
N LEU A 36 31.89 -9.32 15.12
CA LEU A 36 32.32 -10.54 14.43
C LEU A 36 33.81 -10.82 14.68
N THR A 37 34.14 -12.08 14.96
CA THR A 37 35.53 -12.58 14.91
C THR A 37 36.11 -12.45 13.50
N PRO A 38 37.45 -12.47 13.33
CA PRO A 38 38.07 -12.45 12.00
C PRO A 38 37.54 -13.55 11.06
N ASP A 39 37.32 -14.76 11.57
CA ASP A 39 36.79 -15.88 10.79
C ASP A 39 35.33 -15.66 10.37
N GLN A 40 34.48 -15.18 11.28
CA GLN A 40 33.09 -14.83 10.96
C GLN A 40 33.01 -13.71 9.93
N LYS A 41 33.85 -12.67 10.07
CA LYS A 41 33.95 -11.57 9.11
C LYS A 41 34.37 -12.07 7.72
N ASN A 42 35.39 -12.93 7.65
CA ASN A 42 35.83 -13.53 6.38
C ASN A 42 34.74 -14.41 5.75
N LYS A 43 33.99 -15.16 6.57
CA LYS A 43 32.86 -15.98 6.10
C LYS A 43 31.76 -15.12 5.47
N LEU A 44 31.35 -14.05 6.15
CA LEU A 44 30.36 -13.09 5.64
C LEU A 44 30.86 -12.40 4.37
N TYR A 45 32.11 -11.95 4.34
CA TYR A 45 32.71 -11.31 3.17
C TYR A 45 32.71 -12.21 1.94
N LYS A 46 33.11 -13.49 2.09
CA LYS A 46 33.06 -14.48 1.00
C LYS A 46 31.63 -14.68 0.48
N TYR A 47 30.64 -14.74 1.37
CA TYR A 47 29.24 -14.81 0.96
C TYR A 47 28.82 -13.58 0.15
N LEU A 48 29.18 -12.37 0.59
CA LEU A 48 28.83 -11.14 -0.11
C LEU A 48 29.47 -11.06 -1.50
N LEU A 49 30.72 -11.52 -1.67
CA LEU A 49 31.37 -11.62 -2.98
C LEU A 49 30.63 -12.59 -3.90
N TRP A 50 30.33 -13.80 -3.41
CA TRP A 50 29.55 -14.79 -4.16
C TRP A 50 28.17 -14.25 -4.56
N ASN A 51 27.47 -13.58 -3.63
CA ASN A 51 26.14 -13.00 -3.88
C ASN A 51 26.20 -11.82 -4.88
N ALA A 52 27.36 -11.17 -5.07
CA ALA A 52 27.54 -10.10 -6.04
C ALA A 52 27.83 -10.60 -7.46
N GLU A 53 28.13 -11.89 -7.64
CA GLU A 53 28.33 -12.50 -8.95
C GLU A 53 27.06 -12.37 -9.82
N PRO A 54 27.20 -12.20 -11.16
CA PRO A 54 26.07 -11.99 -12.06
C PRO A 54 24.95 -13.01 -11.93
N GLU A 55 25.29 -14.26 -11.62
CA GLU A 55 24.39 -15.40 -11.51
C GLU A 55 23.60 -15.42 -10.18
N ASN A 56 24.09 -14.72 -9.14
CA ASN A 56 23.54 -14.78 -7.78
C ASN A 56 22.92 -13.46 -7.31
N ARG A 57 23.22 -12.35 -7.99
CA ARG A 57 22.83 -11.00 -7.53
C ARG A 57 21.37 -10.63 -7.73
N THR A 58 20.65 -11.34 -8.60
CA THR A 58 19.25 -11.04 -8.94
C THR A 58 18.29 -11.87 -8.09
N TYR A 59 17.23 -11.24 -7.60
CA TYR A 59 16.19 -11.91 -6.82
C TYR A 59 14.81 -11.34 -7.14
N ARG A 60 13.78 -12.15 -6.86
CA ARG A 60 12.39 -11.73 -7.02
C ARG A 60 12.01 -10.84 -5.83
N TYR A 61 11.71 -9.59 -6.11
CA TYR A 61 11.39 -8.60 -5.12
C TYR A 61 9.95 -8.76 -4.63
N ASP A 62 9.80 -8.80 -3.31
CA ASP A 62 8.52 -8.63 -2.62
C ASP A 62 8.70 -7.55 -1.55
N TYR A 63 7.92 -6.48 -1.65
CA TYR A 63 8.10 -5.32 -0.78
C TYR A 63 7.99 -5.66 0.72
N PHE A 64 7.18 -6.65 1.11
CA PHE A 64 6.94 -6.98 2.52
C PHE A 64 7.76 -8.18 2.99
N TYR A 65 8.08 -9.12 2.08
CA TYR A 65 8.66 -10.41 2.47
C TYR A 65 10.07 -10.64 1.92
N ASP A 66 10.49 -9.91 0.90
CA ASP A 66 11.77 -10.10 0.22
C ASP A 66 12.27 -8.79 -0.44
N ASN A 67 12.73 -7.89 0.41
CA ASN A 67 13.22 -6.56 0.05
C ASN A 67 14.65 -6.30 0.57
N CYS A 68 15.24 -5.15 0.21
CA CYS A 68 16.61 -4.80 0.58
C CYS A 68 16.88 -4.85 2.10
N ALA A 69 15.90 -4.48 2.94
CA ALA A 69 16.01 -4.51 4.39
C ALA A 69 16.00 -5.97 4.91
N THR A 70 15.01 -6.76 4.49
CA THR A 70 14.91 -8.18 4.87
C THR A 70 16.14 -8.99 4.45
N ARG A 71 16.74 -8.68 3.29
CA ARG A 71 17.93 -9.38 2.80
C ARG A 71 19.12 -9.24 3.74
N VAL A 72 19.24 -8.14 4.47
CA VAL A 72 20.33 -7.95 5.45
C VAL A 72 20.26 -9.00 6.55
N ARG A 73 19.09 -9.21 7.18
CA ARG A 73 18.92 -10.25 8.21
C ARG A 73 19.10 -11.66 7.61
N ASP A 74 18.57 -11.89 6.41
CA ASP A 74 18.52 -13.23 5.80
C ASP A 74 19.94 -13.70 5.45
N VAL A 75 20.82 -12.78 5.05
CA VAL A 75 22.24 -13.07 4.87
C VAL A 75 22.90 -13.47 6.18
N MET A 76 22.59 -12.79 7.29
CA MET A 76 23.14 -13.16 8.60
C MET A 76 22.74 -14.59 8.99
N ILE A 77 21.45 -14.94 8.83
CA ILE A 77 20.93 -16.29 9.10
C ILE A 77 21.57 -17.31 8.17
N LYS A 78 21.69 -17.00 6.88
CA LYS A 78 22.27 -17.93 5.90
C LYS A 78 23.77 -18.19 6.13
N VAL A 79 24.51 -17.18 6.60
CA VAL A 79 25.95 -17.29 6.85
C VAL A 79 26.24 -17.92 8.22
N PHE A 80 25.49 -17.57 9.26
CA PHE A 80 25.81 -17.96 10.64
C PHE A 80 24.88 -19.04 11.21
N GLY A 81 23.73 -19.30 10.60
CA GLY A 81 22.76 -20.31 11.07
C GLY A 81 22.32 -20.01 12.51
N ASP A 82 22.24 -21.04 13.34
CA ASP A 82 21.79 -20.96 14.73
C ASP A 82 22.73 -20.15 15.64
N SER A 83 23.94 -19.80 15.16
CA SER A 83 24.84 -18.92 15.89
C SER A 83 24.32 -17.48 16.00
N VAL A 84 23.42 -17.03 15.11
CA VAL A 84 22.80 -15.71 15.19
C VAL A 84 21.33 -15.85 15.61
N THR A 85 20.92 -15.05 16.58
CA THR A 85 19.53 -15.02 17.06
C THR A 85 18.99 -13.60 17.07
N PHE A 86 17.72 -13.48 16.68
CA PHE A 86 16.95 -12.25 16.73
C PHE A 86 15.78 -12.50 17.67
N ASP A 87 15.64 -11.68 18.71
CA ASP A 87 14.44 -11.70 19.55
C ASP A 87 13.38 -10.74 19.02
N ASP A 88 12.22 -10.68 19.68
CA ASP A 88 11.09 -9.80 19.36
C ASP A 88 10.93 -8.64 20.36
N SER A 89 11.89 -8.45 21.28
CA SER A 89 11.78 -7.51 22.40
C SER A 89 11.72 -6.04 21.97
N TYR A 90 12.18 -5.74 20.75
CA TYR A 90 12.12 -4.41 20.13
C TYR A 90 10.73 -4.05 19.60
N ILE A 91 9.80 -5.01 19.53
CA ILE A 91 8.42 -4.79 19.08
C ILE A 91 7.54 -4.44 20.27
N THR A 92 7.00 -3.21 20.26
CA THR A 92 6.14 -2.69 21.33
C THR A 92 4.68 -2.48 20.90
N THR A 93 4.34 -2.87 19.68
CA THR A 93 3.02 -2.67 19.07
C THR A 93 2.49 -3.96 18.45
N ASP A 94 1.18 -4.01 18.19
CA ASP A 94 0.46 -5.11 17.54
C ASP A 94 0.08 -4.78 16.09
N TYR A 95 0.92 -3.98 15.42
CA TYR A 95 0.61 -3.44 14.10
C TYR A 95 0.47 -4.51 13.03
N THR A 96 -0.45 -4.23 12.11
CA THR A 96 -0.56 -4.92 10.84
C THR A 96 0.48 -4.41 9.86
N ILE A 97 0.72 -5.14 8.78
CA ILE A 97 1.65 -4.68 7.73
C ILE A 97 1.14 -3.37 7.10
N ARG A 98 -0.18 -3.19 6.95
CA ARG A 98 -0.77 -1.91 6.51
C ARG A 98 -0.37 -0.79 7.46
N LYS A 99 -0.59 -0.99 8.77
CA LYS A 99 -0.28 0.04 9.75
C LYS A 99 1.20 0.40 9.78
N LEU A 100 2.08 -0.57 9.59
CA LEU A 100 3.52 -0.35 9.43
C LEU A 100 3.88 0.41 8.15
N THR A 101 3.10 0.27 7.10
CA THR A 101 3.30 1.04 5.86
C THR A 101 2.83 2.49 6.04
N ASP A 102 1.68 2.69 6.68
CA ASP A 102 1.06 4.00 6.89
C ASP A 102 1.95 5.00 7.64
N ILE A 103 2.80 4.52 8.59
CA ILE A 103 3.66 5.42 9.38
C ILE A 103 4.62 6.24 8.52
N TYR A 104 5.00 5.74 7.33
CA TYR A 104 5.88 6.46 6.39
C TYR A 104 5.13 7.26 5.33
N LEU A 105 3.79 7.19 5.31
CA LEU A 105 2.95 7.84 4.29
C LEU A 105 2.18 9.05 4.80
N VAL A 106 2.38 9.44 6.07
CA VAL A 106 1.70 10.57 6.74
C VAL A 106 1.79 11.87 5.94
N HIS A 107 2.90 12.11 5.24
CA HIS A 107 3.14 13.31 4.44
C HIS A 107 2.79 13.14 2.95
N GLN A 108 2.29 11.98 2.55
CA GLN A 108 1.94 11.63 1.17
C GLN A 108 0.50 11.09 1.09
N PRO A 109 -0.53 11.89 1.44
CA PRO A 109 -1.90 11.39 1.59
C PRO A 109 -2.50 10.81 0.29
N TRP A 110 -2.05 11.27 -0.89
CA TRP A 110 -2.43 10.66 -2.16
C TRP A 110 -1.71 9.33 -2.43
N GLY A 111 -0.46 9.20 -1.98
CA GLY A 111 0.30 7.96 -2.04
C GLY A 111 -0.29 6.91 -1.10
N ASP A 112 -0.58 7.32 0.14
CA ASP A 112 -1.34 6.56 1.15
C ASP A 112 -2.65 6.01 0.56
N LEU A 113 -3.49 6.92 0.04
CA LEU A 113 -4.74 6.54 -0.62
C LEU A 113 -4.51 5.53 -1.77
N GLY A 114 -3.51 5.75 -2.61
CA GLY A 114 -3.22 4.88 -3.75
C GLY A 114 -2.79 3.47 -3.32
N ILE A 115 -1.95 3.38 -2.30
CA ILE A 115 -1.50 2.11 -1.71
C ILE A 115 -2.69 1.39 -1.07
N ASP A 116 -3.52 2.09 -0.29
CA ASP A 116 -4.70 1.52 0.35
C ASP A 116 -5.78 1.05 -0.62
N ILE A 117 -5.91 1.72 -1.78
CA ILE A 117 -6.78 1.27 -2.85
C ILE A 117 -6.24 -0.01 -3.48
N CYS A 118 -4.95 -0.06 -3.81
CA CYS A 118 -4.32 -1.17 -4.54
C CYS A 118 -4.15 -2.44 -3.70
N LEU A 119 -3.87 -2.31 -2.40
CA LEU A 119 -3.56 -3.44 -1.52
C LEU A 119 -4.77 -3.92 -0.72
N GLY A 120 -4.98 -5.23 -0.70
CA GLY A 120 -6.15 -5.89 -0.13
C GLY A 120 -5.96 -6.41 1.29
N LEU A 121 -6.84 -7.32 1.70
CA LEU A 121 -6.90 -7.92 3.03
C LEU A 121 -5.58 -8.51 3.56
N PRO A 122 -4.66 -9.09 2.74
CA PRO A 122 -3.39 -9.62 3.23
C PRO A 122 -2.53 -8.60 3.98
N MET A 123 -2.75 -7.30 3.78
CA MET A 123 -2.04 -6.24 4.51
C MET A 123 -2.54 -6.02 5.93
N ASP A 124 -3.75 -6.44 6.23
CA ASP A 124 -4.41 -6.25 7.52
C ASP A 124 -4.15 -7.40 8.50
N LYS A 125 -3.22 -8.30 8.16
CA LYS A 125 -2.72 -9.31 9.11
C LYS A 125 -1.75 -8.67 10.11
N GLN A 126 -1.77 -9.14 11.35
CA GLN A 126 -0.76 -8.78 12.35
C GLN A 126 0.62 -9.22 11.87
N ALA A 127 1.60 -8.32 11.96
CA ALA A 127 2.97 -8.59 11.55
C ALA A 127 3.72 -9.33 12.67
N SER A 128 4.44 -10.38 12.31
CA SER A 128 5.46 -11.01 13.15
C SER A 128 6.70 -10.11 13.26
N ALA A 129 7.56 -10.32 14.27
CA ALA A 129 8.80 -9.56 14.41
C ALA A 129 9.66 -9.55 13.12
N PHE A 130 9.76 -10.70 12.45
CA PHE A 130 10.45 -10.80 11.15
C PHE A 130 9.78 -9.99 10.04
N GLU A 131 8.48 -9.81 10.08
CA GLU A 131 7.78 -8.98 9.10
C GLU A 131 8.02 -7.50 9.37
N TYR A 132 8.09 -7.03 10.62
CA TYR A 132 8.46 -5.63 10.91
C TYR A 132 9.77 -5.19 10.25
N MET A 133 10.72 -6.13 10.14
CA MET A 133 12.02 -5.94 9.50
C MET A 133 11.95 -5.73 7.97
N PHE A 134 10.77 -5.66 7.34
CA PHE A 134 10.66 -5.11 5.97
C PHE A 134 11.04 -3.62 5.94
N LEU A 135 11.01 -2.95 7.09
CA LEU A 135 11.36 -1.55 7.26
C LEU A 135 12.79 -1.39 7.83
N PRO A 136 13.60 -0.46 7.29
CA PRO A 136 14.98 -0.27 7.74
C PRO A 136 15.14 0.01 9.24
N ASP A 137 14.28 0.83 9.83
CA ASP A 137 14.39 1.22 11.25
C ASP A 137 14.17 0.04 12.20
N TYR A 138 13.34 -0.93 11.78
CA TYR A 138 13.10 -2.16 12.53
C TYR A 138 14.18 -3.22 12.28
N ILE A 139 14.87 -3.20 11.13
CA ILE A 139 16.12 -3.97 10.97
C ILE A 139 17.18 -3.44 11.94
N GLU A 140 17.39 -2.13 11.96
CA GLU A 140 18.37 -1.49 12.84
C GLU A 140 18.06 -1.84 14.31
N SER A 141 16.82 -1.66 14.73
CA SER A 141 16.36 -1.98 16.09
C SER A 141 16.50 -3.47 16.41
N SER A 142 16.18 -4.36 15.47
CA SER A 142 16.36 -5.80 15.67
C SER A 142 17.82 -6.18 15.84
N PHE A 143 18.73 -5.59 15.05
CA PHE A 143 20.16 -5.84 15.16
C PHE A 143 20.75 -5.33 16.48
N ASP A 144 20.22 -4.25 17.04
CA ASP A 144 20.60 -3.75 18.37
C ASP A 144 20.31 -4.77 19.49
N HIS A 145 19.31 -5.65 19.31
CA HIS A 145 18.93 -6.71 20.26
C HIS A 145 19.45 -8.09 19.88
N ALA A 146 19.93 -8.27 18.64
CA ALA A 146 20.41 -9.54 18.14
C ALA A 146 21.68 -10.00 18.84
N GLN A 147 21.87 -11.32 18.87
CA GLN A 147 23.06 -11.94 19.46
C GLN A 147 23.78 -12.83 18.45
N ILE A 148 25.09 -12.95 18.63
CA ILE A 148 25.92 -13.94 17.97
C ILE A 148 26.71 -14.75 19.03
N ASN A 149 26.51 -16.06 19.04
CA ASN A 149 27.06 -16.99 20.03
C ASN A 149 26.84 -16.53 21.49
N GLY A 150 25.65 -15.99 21.79
CA GLY A 150 25.28 -15.52 23.13
C GLY A 150 25.88 -14.18 23.56
N THR A 151 26.53 -13.44 22.64
CA THR A 151 27.00 -12.07 22.87
C THR A 151 26.30 -11.09 21.94
N PRO A 152 26.18 -9.79 22.27
CA PRO A 152 25.54 -8.83 21.38
C PRO A 152 26.16 -8.82 19.97
N LEU A 153 25.31 -8.87 18.95
CA LEU A 153 25.72 -8.85 17.54
C LEU A 153 26.28 -7.48 17.15
N VAL A 154 25.71 -6.40 17.66
CA VAL A 154 26.21 -5.03 17.43
C VAL A 154 27.19 -4.68 18.54
N LYS A 155 28.42 -4.32 18.15
CA LYS A 155 29.49 -3.89 19.06
C LYS A 155 29.42 -2.40 19.36
N GLU A 156 29.12 -1.60 18.33
CA GLU A 156 29.13 -0.15 18.40
C GLU A 156 28.16 0.40 17.36
N LYS A 157 27.43 1.46 17.74
CA LYS A 157 26.53 2.20 16.87
C LYS A 157 27.08 3.62 16.69
N VAL A 158 27.25 4.04 15.45
CA VAL A 158 27.80 5.35 15.09
C VAL A 158 26.77 6.10 14.27
N ASN A 159 26.40 7.30 14.72
CA ASN A 159 25.62 8.22 13.90
C ASN A 159 26.58 8.95 12.95
N VAL A 160 26.62 8.51 11.69
CA VAL A 160 27.51 9.07 10.66
C VAL A 160 26.97 10.40 10.14
N PHE A 161 25.65 10.50 10.01
CA PHE A 161 24.98 11.73 9.60
C PHE A 161 23.52 11.72 10.08
N GLU A 162 23.10 12.83 10.66
CA GLU A 162 21.71 13.05 11.06
C GLU A 162 21.00 13.93 10.02
N SER A 163 19.81 13.50 9.57
CA SER A 163 19.01 14.29 8.63
C SER A 163 18.46 15.55 9.29
N ARG A 164 18.32 16.63 8.52
CA ARG A 164 17.61 17.82 8.97
C ARG A 164 16.11 17.59 8.89
N GLU A 165 15.36 18.14 9.84
CA GLU A 165 13.90 18.13 9.79
C GLU A 165 13.39 18.76 8.49
N GLU A 166 12.46 18.07 7.84
CA GLU A 166 11.79 18.56 6.64
C GLU A 166 10.42 19.14 7.00
N VAL A 167 10.10 20.30 6.44
CA VAL A 167 8.79 20.93 6.61
C VAL A 167 7.88 20.46 5.49
N TYR A 168 6.83 19.73 5.85
CA TYR A 168 5.79 19.31 4.92
C TYR A 168 4.60 20.27 4.96
N PRO A 169 4.45 21.20 3.99
CA PRO A 169 3.34 22.13 4.00
C PRO A 169 2.02 21.38 3.82
N ARG A 170 1.01 21.76 4.60
CA ARG A 170 -0.33 21.23 4.43
C ARG A 170 -0.91 21.73 3.10
N SER A 171 -1.41 20.79 2.29
CA SER A 171 -2.08 21.11 1.03
C SER A 171 -3.60 21.04 1.18
N ILE A 172 -4.30 22.01 0.60
CA ILE A 172 -5.77 21.93 0.44
C ILE A 172 -6.17 20.82 -0.55
N PHE A 173 -5.26 20.45 -1.46
CA PHE A 173 -5.42 19.35 -2.40
C PHE A 173 -5.13 18.03 -1.69
N HIS A 174 -6.00 17.69 -0.74
CA HIS A 174 -5.99 16.49 0.07
C HIS A 174 -7.14 15.57 -0.39
N PRO A 175 -6.98 14.22 -0.40
CA PRO A 175 -8.02 13.28 -0.79
C PRO A 175 -9.40 13.57 -0.18
N MET A 176 -9.46 13.73 1.15
CA MET A 176 -10.70 14.08 1.87
C MET A 176 -11.38 15.31 1.27
N ASN A 177 -10.65 16.40 1.06
CA ASN A 177 -11.23 17.66 0.57
C ASN A 177 -11.79 17.51 -0.85
N VAL A 178 -11.06 16.80 -1.72
CA VAL A 178 -11.47 16.54 -3.11
C VAL A 178 -12.73 15.67 -3.13
N PHE A 179 -12.77 14.60 -2.35
CA PHE A 179 -13.92 13.69 -2.33
C PHE A 179 -15.13 14.28 -1.60
N VAL A 180 -14.94 15.12 -0.58
CA VAL A 180 -16.03 15.90 0.04
C VAL A 180 -16.63 16.87 -0.97
N LEU A 181 -15.80 17.61 -1.72
CA LEU A 181 -16.30 18.49 -2.78
C LEU A 181 -17.10 17.72 -3.83
N LEU A 182 -16.60 16.56 -4.27
CA LEU A 182 -17.30 15.68 -5.20
C LEU A 182 -18.64 15.17 -4.64
N ALA A 183 -18.69 14.82 -3.35
CA ALA A 183 -19.91 14.40 -2.67
C ALA A 183 -20.94 15.53 -2.62
N VAL A 184 -20.53 16.74 -2.25
CA VAL A 184 -21.38 17.95 -2.22
C VAL A 184 -21.92 18.26 -3.63
N MET A 185 -21.06 18.22 -4.64
CA MET A 185 -21.48 18.40 -6.04
C MET A 185 -22.48 17.32 -6.48
N SER A 186 -22.26 16.07 -6.08
CA SER A 186 -23.16 14.95 -6.39
C SER A 186 -24.52 15.11 -5.71
N ILE A 187 -24.55 15.60 -4.47
CA ILE A 187 -25.78 15.93 -3.74
C ILE A 187 -26.54 17.06 -4.44
N ALA A 188 -25.87 18.19 -4.71
CA ALA A 188 -26.48 19.34 -5.36
C ALA A 188 -27.06 18.98 -6.74
N LEU A 189 -26.29 18.24 -7.55
CA LEU A 189 -26.74 17.78 -8.86
C LEU A 189 -27.92 16.80 -8.76
N SER A 190 -27.93 15.96 -7.72
CA SER A 190 -29.03 15.02 -7.45
C SER A 190 -30.34 15.74 -7.13
N PHE A 191 -30.30 16.78 -6.29
CA PHE A 191 -31.48 17.63 -6.05
C PHE A 191 -31.95 18.32 -7.33
N TRP A 192 -31.02 18.84 -8.13
CA TRP A 192 -31.35 19.51 -9.38
C TRP A 192 -31.98 18.56 -10.41
N ASP A 193 -31.41 17.37 -10.59
CA ASP A 193 -31.90 16.33 -11.50
C ASP A 193 -33.32 15.87 -11.17
N LEU A 194 -33.60 15.66 -9.88
CA LEU A 194 -34.94 15.30 -9.40
C LEU A 194 -35.95 16.44 -9.61
N LYS A 195 -35.55 17.70 -9.34
CA LYS A 195 -36.42 18.88 -9.55
C LYS A 195 -36.78 19.09 -11.02
N ARG A 196 -35.80 18.96 -11.92
CA ARG A 196 -35.99 19.18 -13.36
C ARG A 196 -36.51 17.94 -14.11
N LYS A 197 -36.64 16.80 -13.43
CA LYS A 197 -37.02 15.50 -14.02
C LYS A 197 -36.16 15.14 -15.24
N LYS A 198 -34.85 15.36 -15.15
CA LYS A 198 -33.87 14.98 -16.18
C LYS A 198 -32.54 14.61 -15.51
N LEU A 199 -31.93 13.51 -15.94
CA LEU A 199 -30.64 13.04 -15.40
C LEU A 199 -29.46 13.79 -16.00
N SER A 200 -28.49 14.12 -15.16
CA SER A 200 -27.17 14.63 -15.57
C SER A 200 -26.20 13.47 -15.80
N THR A 201 -26.27 12.86 -16.97
CA THR A 201 -25.50 11.65 -17.30
C THR A 201 -23.99 11.88 -17.43
N TRP A 202 -23.52 13.12 -17.60
CA TRP A 202 -22.10 13.42 -17.73
C TRP A 202 -21.33 13.13 -16.45
N LEU A 203 -21.83 13.58 -15.29
CA LEU A 203 -21.17 13.34 -14.00
C LEU A 203 -21.23 11.85 -13.68
N ASP A 204 -22.37 11.21 -13.93
CA ASP A 204 -22.53 9.79 -13.72
C ASP A 204 -21.56 8.98 -14.60
N GLY A 205 -21.43 9.35 -15.87
CA GLY A 205 -20.49 8.71 -16.79
C GLY A 205 -19.04 8.83 -16.32
N LEU A 206 -18.64 10.01 -15.85
CA LEU A 206 -17.30 10.23 -15.29
C LEU A 206 -17.08 9.45 -13.99
N LEU A 207 -18.01 9.57 -13.04
CA LEU A 207 -17.92 8.97 -11.72
C LEU A 207 -17.89 7.43 -11.81
N PHE A 208 -18.89 6.82 -12.46
CA PHE A 208 -18.93 5.37 -12.63
C PHE A 208 -17.88 4.87 -13.62
N GLY A 209 -17.49 5.67 -14.62
CA GLY A 209 -16.41 5.33 -15.54
C GLY A 209 -15.06 5.20 -14.85
N ILE A 210 -14.62 6.24 -14.12
CA ILE A 210 -13.36 6.22 -13.37
C ILE A 210 -13.39 5.12 -12.30
N THR A 211 -14.47 5.04 -11.53
CA THR A 211 -14.62 4.01 -10.49
C THR A 211 -14.59 2.59 -11.10
N GLY A 212 -15.17 2.41 -12.28
CA GLY A 212 -15.11 1.14 -13.02
C GLY A 212 -13.72 0.79 -13.54
N VAL A 213 -12.93 1.78 -13.96
CA VAL A 213 -11.52 1.59 -14.34
C VAL A 213 -10.68 1.18 -13.13
N ILE A 214 -10.86 1.87 -11.99
CA ILE A 214 -10.21 1.48 -10.73
C ILE A 214 -10.59 0.05 -10.36
N GLY A 215 -11.89 -0.26 -10.37
CA GLY A 215 -12.39 -1.60 -10.10
C GLY A 215 -11.79 -2.67 -11.00
N LEU A 216 -11.73 -2.41 -12.30
CA LEU A 216 -11.10 -3.31 -13.27
C LEU A 216 -9.62 -3.52 -12.96
N LEU A 217 -8.87 -2.45 -12.66
CA LEU A 217 -7.47 -2.53 -12.27
C LEU A 217 -7.29 -3.40 -11.00
N LEU A 218 -8.10 -3.16 -9.96
CA LEU A 218 -8.04 -3.96 -8.73
C LEU A 218 -8.39 -5.43 -8.96
N PHE A 219 -9.40 -5.69 -9.78
CA PHE A 219 -9.78 -7.05 -10.14
C PHE A 219 -8.64 -7.77 -10.87
N LEU A 220 -8.00 -7.11 -11.84
CA LEU A 220 -6.86 -7.65 -12.57
C LEU A 220 -5.64 -7.86 -11.66
N LEU A 221 -5.32 -6.92 -10.75
CA LEU A 221 -4.26 -7.11 -9.77
C LEU A 221 -4.49 -8.36 -8.92
N TRP A 222 -5.73 -8.59 -8.49
CA TRP A 222 -6.09 -9.75 -7.69
C TRP A 222 -6.02 -11.07 -8.48
N VAL A 223 -6.63 -11.14 -9.66
CA VAL A 223 -6.83 -12.43 -10.36
C VAL A 223 -5.81 -12.74 -11.45
N ALA A 224 -5.09 -11.73 -11.94
CA ALA A 224 -4.23 -11.85 -13.13
C ALA A 224 -2.75 -11.52 -12.86
N THR A 225 -2.35 -11.30 -11.61
CA THR A 225 -0.95 -11.05 -11.24
C THR A 225 -0.53 -11.87 -10.02
N ASP A 226 0.79 -12.05 -9.84
CA ASP A 226 1.37 -12.67 -8.64
C ASP A 226 1.46 -11.71 -7.44
N HIS A 227 0.82 -10.55 -7.50
CA HIS A 227 0.85 -9.55 -6.45
C HIS A 227 -0.08 -9.92 -5.28
N LYS A 228 0.37 -10.87 -4.45
CA LYS A 228 -0.40 -11.45 -3.34
C LYS A 228 -0.98 -10.41 -2.39
N ALA A 229 -0.29 -9.28 -2.20
CA ALA A 229 -0.73 -8.18 -1.34
C ALA A 229 -2.04 -7.52 -1.83
N ALA A 230 -2.37 -7.59 -3.12
CA ALA A 230 -3.62 -7.05 -3.68
C ALA A 230 -4.81 -8.03 -3.61
N ALA A 231 -4.62 -9.25 -3.10
CA ALA A 231 -5.67 -10.26 -3.07
C ALA A 231 -6.81 -9.88 -2.11
N TYR A 232 -8.02 -10.40 -2.38
CA TYR A 232 -9.21 -10.20 -1.54
C TYR A 232 -9.47 -8.72 -1.20
N ASN A 233 -9.34 -7.84 -2.20
CA ASN A 233 -9.42 -6.39 -1.99
C ASN A 233 -10.88 -5.91 -1.86
N PHE A 234 -11.27 -5.52 -0.65
CA PHE A 234 -12.60 -5.03 -0.29
C PHE A 234 -12.94 -3.67 -0.92
N ASN A 235 -11.98 -2.95 -1.50
CA ASN A 235 -12.30 -1.77 -2.32
C ASN A 235 -13.17 -2.13 -3.53
N LEU A 236 -13.18 -3.40 -3.98
CA LEU A 236 -14.09 -3.88 -5.02
C LEU A 236 -15.58 -3.82 -4.64
N LEU A 237 -15.93 -3.62 -3.36
CA LEU A 237 -17.32 -3.41 -2.94
C LEU A 237 -17.89 -2.10 -3.50
N TRP A 238 -17.11 -1.02 -3.49
CA TRP A 238 -17.52 0.27 -4.05
C TRP A 238 -16.96 0.51 -5.45
N ALA A 239 -15.84 -0.13 -5.81
CA ALA A 239 -15.23 -0.07 -7.11
C ALA A 239 -15.53 -1.30 -7.95
N LEU A 240 -16.81 -1.49 -8.33
CA LEU A 240 -17.19 -2.63 -9.16
C LEU A 240 -16.66 -2.44 -10.60
N PRO A 241 -15.94 -3.42 -11.19
CA PRO A 241 -15.51 -3.34 -12.60
C PRO A 241 -16.68 -3.11 -13.58
N THR A 242 -17.86 -3.62 -13.21
CA THR A 242 -19.10 -3.48 -14.00
C THR A 242 -19.59 -2.03 -14.11
N HIS A 243 -19.09 -1.09 -13.29
CA HIS A 243 -19.42 0.33 -13.43
C HIS A 243 -19.02 0.87 -14.81
N LEU A 244 -17.96 0.33 -15.42
CA LEU A 244 -17.55 0.71 -16.76
C LEU A 244 -18.61 0.37 -17.81
N ALA A 245 -19.22 -0.82 -17.72
CA ALA A 245 -20.32 -1.23 -18.60
C ALA A 245 -21.56 -0.34 -18.40
N ALA A 246 -21.86 0.04 -17.16
CA ALA A 246 -22.96 0.94 -16.85
C ALA A 246 -22.72 2.36 -17.39
N ALA A 247 -21.49 2.87 -17.29
CA ALA A 247 -21.11 4.18 -17.81
C ALA A 247 -21.29 4.26 -19.34
N ILE A 248 -20.87 3.24 -20.07
CA ILE A 248 -21.06 3.15 -21.53
C ILE A 248 -22.56 3.04 -21.88
N ALA A 249 -23.32 2.27 -21.09
CA ALA A 249 -24.73 2.03 -21.34
C ALA A 249 -25.63 3.25 -21.13
N PHE A 250 -25.16 4.34 -20.52
CA PHE A 250 -25.94 5.56 -20.36
C PHE A 250 -26.45 6.14 -21.69
N TYR A 251 -25.69 5.98 -22.79
CA TYR A 251 -26.09 6.48 -24.10
C TYR A 251 -27.37 5.80 -24.63
N LYS A 252 -27.51 4.48 -24.45
CA LYS A 252 -28.67 3.70 -24.93
C LYS A 252 -29.76 3.53 -23.88
N ASN A 253 -29.47 3.88 -22.62
CA ASN A 253 -30.35 3.81 -21.46
C ASN A 253 -31.19 2.50 -21.35
N PRO A 254 -30.58 1.31 -21.40
CA PRO A 254 -31.31 0.05 -21.38
C PRO A 254 -32.02 -0.23 -20.04
N LYS A 255 -33.07 -1.05 -20.09
CA LYS A 255 -33.93 -1.37 -18.92
C LYS A 255 -33.17 -2.01 -17.74
N TRP A 256 -32.06 -2.72 -18.00
CA TRP A 256 -31.27 -3.37 -16.96
C TRP A 256 -30.58 -2.36 -16.01
N LEU A 257 -30.33 -1.12 -16.46
CA LEU A 257 -29.71 -0.08 -15.62
C LEU A 257 -30.53 0.22 -14.37
N LYS A 258 -31.86 0.07 -14.43
CA LYS A 258 -32.73 0.24 -13.24
C LYS A 258 -32.32 -0.73 -12.14
N LYS A 259 -32.27 -2.04 -12.45
CA LYS A 259 -31.89 -3.07 -11.48
C LYS A 259 -30.43 -2.90 -11.05
N TYR A 260 -29.55 -2.57 -11.98
CA TYR A 260 -28.14 -2.32 -11.69
C TYR A 260 -27.92 -1.24 -10.64
N PHE A 261 -28.51 -0.05 -10.82
CA PHE A 261 -28.34 1.04 -9.85
C PHE A 261 -29.04 0.80 -8.51
N LEU A 262 -30.08 -0.05 -8.47
CA LEU A 262 -30.60 -0.55 -7.20
C LEU A 262 -29.55 -1.41 -6.48
N THR A 263 -28.92 -2.35 -7.18
CA THR A 263 -27.85 -3.20 -6.64
C THR A 263 -26.67 -2.35 -6.16
N VAL A 264 -26.20 -1.39 -6.97
CA VAL A 264 -25.11 -0.48 -6.58
C VAL A 264 -25.48 0.33 -5.34
N ALA A 265 -26.70 0.89 -5.27
CA ALA A 265 -27.14 1.63 -4.09
C ALA A 265 -27.15 0.74 -2.83
N VAL A 266 -27.61 -0.51 -2.93
CA VAL A 266 -27.59 -1.46 -1.81
C VAL A 266 -26.15 -1.78 -1.40
N ILE A 267 -25.27 -2.13 -2.34
CA ILE A 267 -23.87 -2.48 -2.03
C ILE A 267 -23.13 -1.28 -1.42
N SER A 268 -23.21 -0.10 -2.03
CA SER A 268 -22.56 1.10 -1.50
C SER A 268 -23.11 1.49 -0.13
N GLY A 269 -24.44 1.37 0.07
CA GLY A 269 -25.07 1.62 1.37
C GLY A 269 -24.59 0.64 2.44
N LEU A 270 -24.55 -0.66 2.13
CA LEU A 270 -24.01 -1.68 3.03
C LEU A 270 -22.52 -1.46 3.30
N THR A 271 -21.74 -1.08 2.30
CA THR A 271 -20.31 -0.79 2.45
C THR A 271 -20.09 0.37 3.43
N LEU A 272 -20.88 1.44 3.33
CA LEU A 272 -20.81 2.57 4.27
C LEU A 272 -21.20 2.17 5.69
N VAL A 273 -22.25 1.36 5.86
CA VAL A 273 -22.72 0.90 7.17
C VAL A 273 -21.74 -0.07 7.82
N LEU A 274 -21.16 -0.98 7.03
CA LEU A 274 -20.25 -2.01 7.51
C LEU A 274 -18.79 -1.55 7.54
N TRP A 275 -18.47 -0.35 7.05
CA TRP A 275 -17.11 0.20 7.01
C TRP A 275 -16.26 -0.04 8.27
N PRO A 276 -16.75 0.23 9.50
CA PRO A 276 -15.94 0.03 10.71
C PRO A 276 -15.71 -1.43 11.11
N VAL A 277 -16.42 -2.39 10.50
CA VAL A 277 -16.33 -3.83 10.83
C VAL A 277 -15.86 -4.68 9.65
N LEU A 278 -15.47 -4.05 8.53
CA LEU A 278 -14.86 -4.78 7.42
C LEU A 278 -13.51 -5.36 7.87
N PRO A 279 -13.16 -6.58 7.42
CA PRO A 279 -11.91 -7.22 7.81
C PRO A 279 -10.68 -6.52 7.21
N GLN A 280 -10.85 -5.79 6.11
CA GLN A 280 -9.82 -4.93 5.52
C GLN A 280 -10.05 -3.49 5.98
N GLN A 281 -8.99 -2.82 6.46
CA GLN A 281 -9.04 -1.41 6.79
C GLN A 281 -9.05 -0.58 5.50
N LEU A 282 -10.22 -0.06 5.12
CA LEU A 282 -10.36 0.83 3.96
C LEU A 282 -10.02 2.28 4.35
N ASN A 283 -9.32 3.00 3.46
CA ASN A 283 -8.92 4.38 3.71
C ASN A 283 -10.12 5.31 3.94
N LEU A 284 -10.18 5.98 5.09
CA LEU A 284 -11.32 6.81 5.48
C LEU A 284 -11.59 7.98 4.51
N ASN A 285 -10.57 8.42 3.77
CA ASN A 285 -10.73 9.46 2.76
C ASN A 285 -11.71 9.05 1.64
N LEU A 286 -11.98 7.74 1.45
CA LEU A 286 -12.90 7.24 0.43
C LEU A 286 -14.38 7.34 0.82
N ILE A 287 -14.71 7.52 2.09
CA ILE A 287 -16.11 7.56 2.56
C ILE A 287 -16.95 8.58 1.76
N PRO A 288 -16.52 9.85 1.56
CA PRO A 288 -17.29 10.81 0.75
C PRO A 288 -17.48 10.38 -0.71
N LEU A 289 -16.49 9.70 -1.31
CA LEU A 289 -16.61 9.17 -2.67
C LEU A 289 -17.68 8.07 -2.72
N VAL A 290 -17.70 7.15 -1.75
CA VAL A 290 -18.71 6.09 -1.69
C VAL A 290 -20.10 6.66 -1.40
N VAL A 291 -20.21 7.73 -0.61
CA VAL A 291 -21.45 8.50 -0.44
C VAL A 291 -21.92 9.10 -1.78
N ALA A 292 -21.01 9.69 -2.56
CA ALA A 292 -21.34 10.21 -3.89
C ALA A 292 -21.90 9.12 -4.82
N LEU A 293 -21.23 7.96 -4.87
CA LEU A 293 -21.68 6.78 -5.63
C LEU A 293 -23.07 6.31 -5.20
N PHE A 294 -23.29 6.17 -3.89
CA PHE A 294 -24.58 5.78 -3.32
C PHE A 294 -25.70 6.73 -3.75
N ILE A 295 -25.51 8.04 -3.56
CA ILE A 295 -26.54 9.05 -3.87
C ILE A 295 -26.86 9.05 -5.36
N ARG A 296 -25.84 9.04 -6.21
CA ARG A 296 -26.03 8.99 -7.67
C ARG A 296 -26.74 7.70 -8.09
N ALA A 297 -26.39 6.55 -7.51
CA ALA A 297 -27.08 5.29 -7.77
C ALA A 297 -28.57 5.35 -7.38
N VAL A 298 -28.91 5.92 -6.22
CA VAL A 298 -30.31 6.12 -5.80
C VAL A 298 -31.08 7.00 -6.77
N VAL A 299 -30.51 8.11 -7.23
CA VAL A 299 -31.16 8.99 -8.23
C VAL A 299 -31.37 8.26 -9.55
N GLN A 300 -30.36 7.54 -10.04
CA GLN A 300 -30.44 6.77 -11.28
C GLN A 300 -31.54 5.70 -11.23
N TYR A 301 -31.70 5.03 -10.08
CA TYR A 301 -32.76 4.07 -9.84
C TYR A 301 -34.14 4.72 -9.77
N ARG A 302 -34.29 5.78 -8.96
CA ARG A 302 -35.57 6.49 -8.78
C ARG A 302 -36.08 7.08 -10.09
N PHE A 303 -35.20 7.74 -10.85
CA PHE A 303 -35.57 8.33 -12.13
C PHE A 303 -36.10 7.27 -13.12
N ARG A 304 -35.37 6.16 -13.28
CA ARG A 304 -35.79 5.04 -14.14
C ARG A 304 -37.03 4.30 -13.65
N THR A 305 -37.41 4.49 -12.39
CA THR A 305 -38.66 3.94 -11.84
C THR A 305 -39.84 4.83 -12.17
N MET A 306 -39.66 6.15 -12.24
CA MET A 306 -40.71 7.09 -12.59
C MET A 306 -41.00 7.15 -14.10
N THR A 307 -40.00 6.80 -14.94
CA THR A 307 -40.12 6.85 -16.41
C THR A 307 -40.44 5.50 -17.07
N ALA A 308 -40.53 4.41 -16.29
CA ALA A 308 -40.82 3.06 -16.77
C ALA A 308 -42.28 2.72 -16.55
#